data_AF-A0A224YQV1-F1
#
_entry.id   AF-A0A224YQV1-F1
#
_cell.length_a   1.000
_cell.length_b   1.000
_cell.length_c   1.000
_cell.angle_alpha   90.00
_cell.angle_beta   90.00
_cell.angle_gamma   90.00
#
_symmetry.space_group_name_H-M   'P 1'
#
loop_
_entity.id
_entity.type
_entity.pdbx_description
1 polymer ?
#
loop_
_entity_poly.entity_id
_entity_poly.type
_entity_poly.pdbx_seq_one_letter_code
_entity_poly.pdbx_strand_id
1 'polypeptide(L)'
;MGIKDFFSSDADLSAISEKKKLAASEVVHKAFVEVNEEGTEAAAATALVMVECCMSSMPPRTYKFIVDRPFMFVIRSRDPDLVLFMGSVRDL
;
A
#
# COMPACT_ATOMS: atom_id res chain seq x y z
N MET A 1 0.69 20.53 -3.01
CA MET A 1 1.00 20.53 -1.57
C MET A 1 1.68 21.85 -1.24
N GLY A 2 0.98 22.84 -0.69
CA GLY A 2 1.44 24.24 -0.58
C GLY A 2 2.55 24.51 0.45
N ILE A 3 3.36 23.52 0.80
CA ILE A 3 4.40 23.61 1.84
C ILE A 3 5.65 24.23 1.20
N LYS A 4 5.78 25.56 1.30
CA LYS A 4 6.93 26.31 0.76
C LYS A 4 7.86 26.81 1.85
N ASP A 5 7.30 27.42 2.89
CA ASP A 5 8.06 28.08 3.95
C ASP A 5 8.94 27.09 4.73
N PHE A 6 8.50 25.83 4.89
CA PHE A 6 9.25 24.75 5.55
C PHE A 6 10.65 24.51 4.96
N PHE A 7 10.83 24.81 3.66
CA PHE A 7 12.08 24.63 2.93
C PHE A 7 12.80 25.97 2.67
N SER A 8 12.26 27.10 3.13
CA SER A 8 12.85 28.42 2.93
C SER A 8 13.49 28.95 4.21
N SER A 9 14.19 30.07 4.11
CA SER A 9 14.72 30.79 5.28
C SER A 9 13.63 31.35 6.21
N ASP A 10 12.37 31.37 5.75
CA ASP A 10 11.22 31.86 6.49
C ASP A 10 10.56 30.75 7.34
N ALA A 11 11.12 29.53 7.32
CA ALA A 11 10.69 28.43 8.17
C ALA A 11 10.71 28.82 9.65
N ASP A 12 9.56 28.71 10.33
CA ASP A 12 9.48 28.80 11.77
C ASP A 12 9.52 27.40 12.39
N LEU A 13 10.71 26.97 12.80
CA LEU A 13 10.96 25.71 13.52
C LEU A 13 11.38 25.97 14.97
N SER A 14 10.98 27.11 15.54
CA SER A 14 11.34 27.53 16.92
C SER A 14 10.90 26.54 18.00
N ALA A 15 9.81 25.80 17.76
CA ALA A 15 9.33 24.74 18.66
C ALA A 15 10.21 23.46 18.65
N ILE A 16 11.09 23.30 17.66
CA ILE A 16 12.02 22.17 17.53
C ILE A 16 13.42 22.56 18.01
N SER A 17 13.86 23.80 17.73
CA SER A 17 15.18 24.29 18.10
C SER A 17 15.20 25.80 18.33
N GLU A 18 15.95 26.24 19.33
CA GLU A 18 16.22 27.67 19.59
C GLU A 18 17.12 28.33 18.52
N LYS A 19 17.71 27.53 17.62
CA LYS A 19 18.53 28.06 16.52
C LYS A 19 17.67 28.86 15.54
N LYS A 20 18.06 30.12 15.32
CA LYS A 20 17.46 30.98 14.29
C LYS A 20 17.83 30.48 12.88
N LYS A 21 16.88 30.58 11.94
CA LYS A 21 17.03 30.22 10.52
C LYS A 21 17.26 28.71 10.26
N LEU A 22 16.56 27.86 10.99
CA LEU A 22 16.51 26.42 10.71
C LEU A 22 15.44 26.15 9.64
N ALA A 23 15.78 25.42 8.58
CA ALA A 23 14.87 25.03 7.52
C ALA A 23 15.15 23.60 7.07
N ALA A 24 14.14 22.91 6.52
CA ALA A 24 14.36 21.60 5.93
C ALA A 24 15.06 21.73 4.57
N SER A 25 16.13 20.96 4.37
CA SER A 25 16.82 20.89 3.08
C SER A 25 16.22 19.82 2.16
N GLU A 26 15.88 18.67 2.72
CA GLU A 26 15.40 17.51 1.98
C GLU A 26 14.45 16.67 2.84
N VAL A 27 13.47 16.05 2.20
CA VAL A 27 12.61 15.02 2.81
C VAL A 27 12.71 13.76 1.95
N VAL A 28 13.32 12.73 2.49
CA VAL A 28 13.48 11.44 1.80
C VAL A 28 12.43 10.46 2.32
N HIS A 29 11.59 9.95 1.41
CA HIS A 29 10.62 8.91 1.71
C HIS A 29 10.88 7.70 0.80
N LYS A 30 11.12 6.54 1.41
CA LYS A 30 11.32 5.27 0.70
C LYS A 30 10.34 4.24 1.26
N ALA A 31 9.59 3.60 0.37
CA ALA A 31 8.66 2.52 0.68
C ALA A 31 9.01 1.29 -0.15
N PHE A 32 8.76 0.11 0.40
CA PHE A 32 8.93 -1.18 -0.28
C PHE A 32 7.66 -2.02 -0.03
N VAL A 33 7.16 -2.64 -1.09
CA VAL A 33 5.99 -3.54 -1.05
C VAL A 33 6.38 -4.79 -1.81
N GLU A 34 6.24 -5.92 -1.14
CA GLU A 34 6.41 -7.25 -1.71
C GLU A 34 5.05 -7.95 -1.75
N VAL A 35 4.73 -8.57 -2.88
CA VAL A 35 3.53 -9.37 -3.07
C VAL A 35 3.99 -10.77 -3.43
N ASN A 36 3.62 -11.74 -2.61
CA ASN A 36 3.94 -13.15 -2.81
C ASN A 36 2.73 -14.03 -2.49
N GLU A 37 2.85 -15.30 -2.83
CA GLU A 37 1.79 -16.29 -2.68
C GLU A 37 1.44 -16.53 -1.21
N GLU A 38 2.40 -16.44 -0.29
CA GLU A 38 2.16 -16.65 1.14
C GLU A 38 1.18 -15.63 1.75
N GLY A 39 1.10 -14.41 1.21
CA GLY A 39 0.24 -13.36 1.76
C GLY A 39 -1.26 -13.57 1.55
N THR A 40 -1.68 -14.20 0.45
CA THR A 40 -3.12 -14.38 0.13
C THR A 40 -3.41 -15.62 -0.72
N GLU A 41 -2.48 -16.05 -1.56
CA GLU A 41 -2.67 -17.21 -2.44
C GLU A 41 -2.56 -18.54 -1.68
N ALA A 42 -1.73 -18.64 -0.64
CA ALA A 42 -1.64 -19.84 0.21
C ALA A 42 -2.98 -20.14 0.90
N ALA A 43 -3.69 -19.10 1.36
CA ALA A 43 -5.03 -19.23 1.92
C ALA A 43 -6.06 -19.61 0.84
N ALA A 44 -5.97 -19.03 -0.37
CA ALA A 44 -6.86 -19.36 -1.48
C ALA A 44 -6.65 -20.80 -2.00
N ALA A 45 -5.41 -21.24 -2.16
CA ALA A 45 -5.05 -22.59 -2.58
C ALA A 45 -5.55 -23.64 -1.56
N THR A 46 -5.37 -23.39 -0.26
CA THR A 46 -5.87 -24.27 0.80
C THR A 46 -7.40 -24.38 0.77
N ALA A 47 -8.10 -23.26 0.56
CA ALA A 47 -9.55 -23.24 0.45
C ALA A 47 -10.06 -24.01 -0.79
N LEU A 48 -9.41 -23.85 -1.94
CA LEU A 48 -9.74 -24.60 -3.16
C LEU A 48 -9.59 -26.11 -2.97
N VAL A 49 -8.47 -26.56 -2.38
CA VAL A 49 -8.23 -27.97 -2.08
C VAL A 49 -9.33 -28.53 -1.16
N MET A 50 -9.71 -27.78 -0.12
CA MET A 50 -10.79 -28.19 0.79
C MET A 50 -12.15 -28.27 0.07
N VAL A 51 -12.48 -27.29 -0.78
CA VAL A 51 -13.73 -27.26 -1.55
C VAL A 51 -13.82 -28.43 -2.53
N GLU A 52 -12.73 -28.72 -3.26
CA GLU A 52 -12.67 -29.85 -4.21
C GLU A 52 -12.80 -31.21 -3.51
N CYS A 53 -12.21 -31.35 -2.31
CA CYS A 53 -12.35 -32.58 -1.53
C CYS A 53 -13.71 -32.75 -0.83
N CYS A 54 -14.48 -31.66 -0.63
CA CYS A 54 -15.67 -31.68 0.23
C CYS A 54 -17.02 -31.40 -0.48
N MET A 55 -17.06 -31.00 -1.76
CA MET A 55 -18.32 -30.65 -2.45
C MET A 55 -18.81 -31.70 -3.46
N SER A 56 -19.96 -32.33 -3.17
CA SER A 56 -20.74 -33.18 -4.10
C SER A 56 -21.88 -32.42 -4.82
N SER A 57 -21.93 -31.09 -4.74
CA SER A 57 -23.00 -30.29 -5.35
C SER A 57 -22.46 -29.06 -6.11
N MET A 58 -23.16 -28.77 -7.21
CA MET A 58 -22.96 -27.73 -8.23
C MET A 58 -21.86 -26.68 -7.95
N PRO A 59 -20.84 -26.54 -8.83
CA PRO A 59 -19.71 -25.68 -8.57
C PRO A 59 -20.15 -24.21 -8.45
N PRO A 60 -19.63 -23.46 -7.47
CA PRO A 60 -19.88 -22.03 -7.36
C PRO A 60 -19.41 -21.32 -8.63
N ARG A 61 -20.13 -20.27 -9.06
CA ARG A 61 -19.75 -19.45 -10.20
C ARG A 61 -18.40 -18.79 -9.92
N THR A 62 -17.35 -19.26 -10.59
CA THR A 62 -16.02 -18.67 -10.49
C THR A 62 -15.89 -17.49 -11.46
N TYR A 63 -15.37 -16.37 -10.98
CA TYR A 63 -15.02 -15.22 -11.82
C TYR A 63 -13.50 -15.17 -11.96
N LYS A 64 -13.02 -15.20 -13.20
CA LYS A 64 -11.58 -15.02 -13.47
C LYS A 64 -11.23 -13.55 -13.34
N PHE A 65 -10.40 -13.22 -12.36
CA PHE A 65 -9.81 -11.91 -12.21
C PHE A 65 -8.34 -12.00 -12.64
N ILE A 66 -8.01 -11.36 -13.76
CA ILE A 66 -6.67 -11.40 -14.35
C ILE A 66 -6.15 -9.96 -14.39
N VAL A 67 -4.98 -9.74 -13.79
CA VAL A 67 -4.31 -8.44 -13.72
C VAL A 67 -3.02 -8.52 -14.55
N ASP A 68 -3.18 -8.41 -15.87
CA ASP A 68 -2.13 -8.60 -16.88
C ASP A 68 -1.72 -7.28 -17.58
N ARG A 69 -2.04 -6.15 -16.96
CA ARG A 69 -1.85 -4.79 -17.50
C ARG A 69 -1.74 -3.78 -16.37
N PRO A 70 -1.28 -2.53 -16.63
CA PRO A 70 -1.05 -1.56 -15.57
C PRO A 70 -2.24 -1.42 -14.61
N PHE A 71 -1.95 -1.46 -13.31
CA PHE A 71 -2.96 -1.41 -12.26
C PHE A 71 -2.50 -0.54 -11.08
N MET A 72 -3.47 -0.20 -10.23
CA MET A 72 -3.24 0.50 -8.97
C MET A 72 -3.57 -0.45 -7.83
N PHE A 73 -2.83 -0.34 -6.73
CA PHE A 73 -3.13 -1.06 -5.50
C PHE A 73 -3.19 -0.11 -4.31
N VAL A 74 -3.94 -0.52 -3.30
CA VAL A 74 -4.05 0.18 -2.02
C VAL A 74 -4.01 -0.86 -0.90
N ILE A 75 -3.10 -0.67 0.06
CA ILE A 75 -3.08 -1.42 1.31
C ILE A 75 -3.68 -0.48 2.36
N ARG A 76 -4.79 -0.88 2.97
CA ARG A 76 -5.50 -0.06 3.97
C ARG A 76 -5.77 -0.83 5.26
N SER A 77 -5.70 -0.13 6.38
CA SER A 77 -6.35 -0.58 7.62
C SER A 77 -7.86 -0.33 7.50
N ARG A 78 -8.67 -1.19 8.11
CA ARG A 78 -10.13 -1.02 8.20
C ARG A 78 -10.57 -0.37 9.51
N ASP A 79 -9.74 -0.44 10.53
CA ASP A 79 -9.99 0.16 11.84
C ASP A 79 -8.68 0.68 12.43
N PRO A 80 -8.44 2.00 12.39
CA PRO A 80 -9.21 3.02 11.65
C PRO A 80 -9.07 2.84 10.13
N ASP A 81 -10.02 3.39 9.36
CA ASP A 81 -9.97 3.37 7.89
C ASP A 81 -8.87 4.30 7.38
N LEU A 82 -7.70 3.73 7.08
CA LEU A 82 -6.48 4.48 6.71
C LEU A 82 -5.76 3.78 5.57
N VAL A 83 -5.35 4.56 4.56
CA VAL A 83 -4.45 4.10 3.51
C VAL A 83 -3.04 4.05 4.05
N LEU A 84 -2.46 2.84 4.09
CA LEU A 84 -1.09 2.59 4.52
C LEU A 84 -0.13 2.69 3.33
N PHE A 85 -0.53 2.13 2.19
CA PHE A 85 0.23 2.20 0.94
C PHE A 85 -0.71 2.41 -0.24
N MET A 86 -0.22 3.16 -1.23
CA MET A 86 -0.85 3.30 -2.53
C MET A 86 0.25 3.29 -3.60
N GLY A 87 0.04 2.54 -4.67
CA GLY A 87 1.02 2.42 -5.73
C GLY A 87 0.41 2.09 -7.08
N SER A 88 1.23 2.29 -8.11
CA SER A 88 0.94 1.91 -9.50
C SER A 88 1.98 0.90 -9.94
N VAL A 89 1.52 -0.23 -10.47
CA VAL A 89 2.37 -1.19 -11.18
C VAL A 89 2.12 -0.97 -12.66
N ARG A 90 3.19 -0.62 -13.39
CA ARG A 90 3.12 -0.30 -14.82
C ARG A 90 3.80 -1.36 -15.68
N ASP A 91 4.77 -2.05 -15.11
CA ASP A 91 5.52 -3.15 -15.72
C ASP A 91 5.52 -4.31 -14.73
N LEU A 92 5.30 -5.53 -15.24
CA LEU A 92 5.24 -6.80 -14.51
C LEU A 92 6.43 -7.68 -14.84
#